data_AF-A0A7Y5M882-F1
#
_entry.id   AF-A0A7Y5M882-F1
#
_cell.length_a   1.000
_cell.length_b   1.000
_cell.length_c   1.000
_cell.angle_alpha   90.00
_cell.angle_beta   90.00
_cell.angle_gamma   90.00
#
_symmetry.space_group_name_H-M   'P 1'
#
loop_
_entity.id
_entity.type
_entity.pdbx_description
1 polymer ?
#
loop_
_entity_poly.entity_id
_entity_poly.type
_entity_poly.pdbx_seq_one_letter_code
_entity_poly.pdbx_strand_id
1 'polypeptide(L)'
;MTSIFDQNLPRTAANFAPLSPLGFIERTAEVYPDRLAIVHGSLRQTWAQTYARCRQLASSLQRAGIGKNDTVAVMLPNTPPMVEAHFGVPMAGAVLNALNTRLDPEAIAFMLDHGEAKAVIVDPEFAPTLAKALALRQSTTPLLLIDVEDAVYGPASQTVGSTTYEAFVAGGDPQFAWELPEDEWDAIALNYTSGTTGNPKGVVYHHRGAYSNAISNVLEWDMPKHAVYLWTLPMFHCNGWCFPWTVAARAGV
;
A
#
# COMPACT_ATOMS: atom_id res chain seq x y z
N MET A 1 -22.97 29.05 25.53
CA MET A 1 -21.85 29.99 25.34
C MET A 1 -20.66 29.16 24.92
N THR A 2 -20.06 29.45 23.76
CA THR A 2 -18.76 28.89 23.36
C THR A 2 -17.71 29.33 24.37
N SER A 3 -16.83 28.41 24.78
CA SER A 3 -15.77 28.71 25.74
C SER A 3 -14.83 29.77 25.19
N ILE A 4 -14.12 30.51 26.05
CA ILE A 4 -13.01 31.38 25.59
C ILE A 4 -11.96 30.58 24.81
N PHE A 5 -11.84 29.27 25.11
CA PHE A 5 -10.94 28.34 24.43
C PHE A 5 -11.43 27.91 23.05
N ASP A 6 -12.64 28.29 22.62
CA ASP A 6 -13.19 27.95 21.29
C ASP A 6 -13.25 29.18 20.36
N GLN A 7 -12.91 30.37 20.86
CA GLN A 7 -13.03 31.62 20.11
C GLN A 7 -11.81 31.86 19.22
N ASN A 8 -12.05 32.21 17.95
CA ASN A 8 -11.00 32.55 16.97
C ASN A 8 -9.96 31.44 16.74
N LEU A 9 -10.32 30.18 16.99
CA LEU A 9 -9.48 29.00 16.73
C LEU A 9 -10.09 28.08 15.66
N PRO A 10 -10.49 28.58 14.47
CA PRO A 10 -10.95 27.70 13.41
C PRO A 10 -9.81 26.77 12.97
N ARG A 11 -10.18 25.57 12.52
CA ARG A 11 -9.26 24.70 11.77
C ARG A 11 -9.00 25.34 10.41
N THR A 12 -7.74 25.42 10.03
CA THR A 12 -7.25 25.98 8.77
C THR A 12 -6.09 25.12 8.28
N ALA A 13 -5.71 25.24 7.01
CA ALA A 13 -4.56 24.52 6.47
C ALA A 13 -3.24 24.80 7.22
N ALA A 14 -3.13 25.94 7.90
CA ALA A 14 -1.93 26.31 8.66
C ALA A 14 -1.82 25.65 10.05
N ASN A 15 -2.94 25.17 10.63
CA ASN A 15 -2.97 24.64 12.00
C ASN A 15 -3.63 23.26 12.13
N PHE A 16 -4.11 22.69 11.03
CA PHE A 16 -4.74 21.38 10.99
C PHE A 16 -4.31 20.61 9.74
N ALA A 17 -3.92 19.35 9.94
CA ALA A 17 -3.71 18.38 8.89
C ALA A 17 -4.28 17.03 9.34
N PRO A 18 -4.93 16.26 8.45
CA PRO A 18 -5.38 14.90 8.69
C PRO A 18 -4.21 14.00 9.12
N LEU A 19 -4.41 13.14 10.13
CA LEU A 19 -3.42 12.15 10.50
C LEU A 19 -3.39 11.01 9.48
N SER A 20 -2.29 10.93 8.74
CA SER A 20 -2.06 9.89 7.73
C SER A 20 -0.59 9.49 7.74
N PRO A 21 -0.25 8.20 7.62
CA PRO A 21 1.13 7.76 7.53
C PRO A 21 1.83 8.19 6.23
N LEU A 22 1.10 8.72 5.24
CA LEU A 22 1.68 9.18 3.97
C LEU A 22 2.71 10.30 4.15
N GLY A 23 2.53 11.18 5.14
CA GLY A 23 3.50 12.24 5.43
C GLY A 23 4.88 11.71 5.88
N PHE A 24 4.97 10.45 6.33
CA PHE A 24 6.24 9.88 6.78
C PHE A 24 7.24 9.70 5.64
N ILE A 25 6.78 9.24 4.46
CA ILE A 25 7.68 9.02 3.33
C ILE A 25 8.12 10.36 2.71
N GLU A 26 7.23 11.35 2.63
CA GLU A 26 7.59 12.69 2.16
C GLU A 26 8.66 13.33 3.04
N ARG A 27 8.41 13.40 4.35
CA ARG A 27 9.39 13.95 5.31
C ARG A 27 10.71 13.20 5.24
N THR A 28 10.67 11.88 5.12
CA THR A 28 11.89 11.07 5.11
C THR A 28 12.66 11.20 3.81
N ALA A 29 12.00 11.30 2.66
CA ALA A 29 12.63 11.58 1.38
C ALA A 29 13.24 12.98 1.31
N GLU A 30 12.63 13.98 1.95
CA GLU A 30 13.17 15.33 2.01
C GLU A 30 14.38 15.44 2.96
N VAL A 31 14.28 14.85 4.16
CA VAL A 31 15.30 15.01 5.21
C VAL A 31 16.44 13.99 5.10
N TYR A 32 16.17 12.78 4.58
CA TYR A 32 17.15 11.68 4.45
C TYR A 32 17.14 11.05 3.04
N PRO A 33 17.27 11.84 1.96
CA PRO A 33 17.07 11.38 0.58
C PRO A 33 17.96 10.19 0.19
N ASP A 34 19.20 10.17 0.68
CA ASP A 34 20.22 9.19 0.30
C ASP A 34 20.25 7.95 1.21
N ARG A 35 19.46 7.94 2.30
CA ARG A 35 19.35 6.74 3.13
C ARG A 35 18.59 5.65 2.39
N LEU A 36 19.03 4.41 2.56
CA LEU A 36 18.31 3.26 2.04
C LEU A 36 16.93 3.17 2.68
N ALA A 37 15.94 2.87 1.85
CA ALA A 37 14.57 2.54 2.23
C ALA A 37 14.29 1.05 2.03
N ILE A 38 14.93 0.43 1.01
CA ILE A 38 14.69 -0.96 0.65
C ILE A 38 16.00 -1.63 0.26
N VAL A 39 16.18 -2.86 0.76
CA VAL A 39 17.24 -3.79 0.38
C VAL A 39 16.59 -5.12 -0.02
N HIS A 40 16.72 -5.50 -1.30
CA HIS A 40 16.18 -6.77 -1.84
C HIS A 40 17.21 -7.42 -2.77
N GLY A 41 17.83 -8.52 -2.36
CA GLY A 41 18.95 -9.11 -3.11
C GLY A 41 20.09 -8.10 -3.34
N SER A 42 20.40 -7.80 -4.60
CA SER A 42 21.37 -6.76 -4.99
C SER A 42 20.77 -5.36 -5.12
N LEU A 43 19.43 -5.22 -5.16
CA LEU A 43 18.75 -3.93 -5.25
C LEU A 43 18.99 -3.11 -3.98
N ARG A 44 19.32 -1.84 -4.17
CA ARG A 44 19.45 -0.83 -3.13
C ARG A 44 18.66 0.38 -3.58
N GLN A 45 17.60 0.71 -2.86
CA GLN A 45 16.73 1.84 -3.19
C GLN A 45 16.71 2.83 -2.02
N THR A 46 16.94 4.10 -2.31
CA THR A 46 16.93 5.18 -1.32
C THR A 46 15.53 5.71 -1.06
N TRP A 47 15.34 6.46 0.03
CA TRP A 47 14.05 7.11 0.33
C TRP A 47 13.62 8.10 -0.75
N ALA A 48 14.54 8.85 -1.36
CA ALA A 48 14.21 9.73 -2.49
C ALA A 48 13.68 8.93 -3.71
N GLN A 49 14.31 7.79 -4.02
CA GLN A 49 13.89 6.92 -5.11
C GLN A 49 12.55 6.25 -4.81
N THR A 50 12.36 5.70 -3.61
CA THR A 50 11.09 5.09 -3.19
C THR A 50 9.96 6.10 -3.23
N TYR A 51 10.17 7.33 -2.75
CA TYR A 51 9.13 8.36 -2.79
C TYR A 51 8.75 8.75 -4.22
N ALA A 52 9.72 8.94 -5.11
CA ALA A 52 9.45 9.15 -6.53
C ALA A 52 8.63 8.00 -7.13
N ARG A 53 9.01 6.75 -6.88
CA ARG A 53 8.30 5.57 -7.40
C ARG A 53 6.88 5.44 -6.85
N CYS A 54 6.65 5.74 -5.57
CA CYS A 54 5.31 5.78 -4.98
C CYS A 54 4.43 6.84 -5.64
N ARG A 55 4.98 8.04 -5.92
CA ARG A 55 4.26 9.11 -6.64
C ARG A 55 3.94 8.71 -8.08
N GLN A 56 4.86 8.03 -8.75
CA GLN A 56 4.62 7.51 -10.08
C GLN A 56 3.53 6.44 -10.09
N LEU A 57 3.57 5.48 -9.15
CA LEU A 57 2.51 4.49 -8.99
C LEU A 57 1.15 5.16 -8.79
N ALA A 58 1.08 6.16 -7.90
CA ALA A 58 -0.14 6.92 -7.64
C ALA A 58 -0.67 7.63 -8.90
N SER A 59 0.22 8.30 -9.62
CA SER A 59 -0.07 8.97 -10.89
C SER A 59 -0.63 8.01 -11.94
N SER A 60 0.01 6.85 -12.12
CA SER A 60 -0.44 5.82 -13.07
C SER A 60 -1.79 5.23 -12.70
N LEU A 61 -2.05 5.00 -11.41
CA LEU A 61 -3.35 4.55 -10.91
C LEU A 61 -4.45 5.58 -11.21
N GLN A 62 -4.23 6.86 -10.89
CA GLN A 62 -5.20 7.91 -11.20
C GLN A 62 -5.46 8.07 -12.70
N ARG A 63 -4.41 7.98 -13.52
CA ARG A 63 -4.55 7.99 -14.99
C ARG A 63 -5.33 6.78 -15.52
N ALA A 64 -5.29 5.65 -14.82
CA ALA A 64 -6.11 4.47 -15.09
C ALA A 64 -7.54 4.58 -14.53
N GLY A 65 -7.92 5.72 -13.95
CA GLY A 65 -9.26 5.95 -13.40
C GLY A 65 -9.49 5.33 -12.02
N ILE A 66 -8.41 5.07 -11.27
CA ILE A 66 -8.45 4.51 -9.92
C ILE A 66 -8.13 5.62 -8.93
N GLY A 67 -9.05 5.90 -8.00
CA GLY A 67 -8.91 6.99 -7.03
C GLY A 67 -9.61 6.71 -5.70
N LYS A 68 -10.19 7.76 -5.11
CA LYS A 68 -10.86 7.69 -3.80
C LYS A 68 -11.88 6.56 -3.75
N ASN A 69 -11.78 5.73 -2.69
CA ASN A 69 -12.63 4.57 -2.42
C ASN A 69 -12.51 3.39 -3.40
N ASP A 70 -11.62 3.46 -4.38
CA ASP A 70 -11.34 2.31 -5.24
C ASP A 70 -10.33 1.37 -4.58
N THR A 71 -10.49 0.07 -4.79
CA THR A 71 -9.58 -0.93 -4.23
C THR A 71 -8.52 -1.36 -5.25
N VAL A 72 -7.25 -1.31 -4.84
CA VAL A 72 -6.14 -1.95 -5.56
C VAL A 72 -5.70 -3.17 -4.76
N ALA A 73 -5.95 -4.36 -5.30
CA ALA A 73 -5.51 -5.60 -4.69
C ALA A 73 -4.04 -5.88 -5.00
N VAL A 74 -3.34 -6.49 -4.05
CA VAL A 74 -1.97 -6.96 -4.26
C VAL A 74 -1.82 -8.41 -3.81
N MET A 75 -1.20 -9.24 -4.65
CA MET A 75 -0.74 -10.59 -4.33
C MET A 75 0.77 -10.59 -4.46
N LEU A 76 1.45 -10.11 -3.43
CA LEU A 76 2.90 -9.88 -3.43
C LEU A 76 3.55 -10.52 -2.19
N PRO A 77 4.79 -11.02 -2.30
CA PRO A 77 5.63 -11.33 -1.16
C PRO A 77 6.21 -10.03 -0.57
N ASN A 78 7.18 -10.16 0.35
CA ASN A 78 7.87 -9.01 0.94
C ASN A 78 8.92 -8.43 -0.04
N THR A 79 8.45 -7.86 -1.14
CA THR A 79 9.28 -7.32 -2.22
C THR A 79 9.12 -5.79 -2.32
N PRO A 80 10.01 -5.08 -3.04
CA PRO A 80 9.93 -3.63 -3.19
C PRO A 80 8.54 -3.12 -3.67
N PRO A 81 7.87 -3.76 -4.65
CA PRO A 81 6.53 -3.37 -5.07
C PRO A 81 5.50 -3.39 -3.93
N MET A 82 5.64 -4.29 -2.95
CA MET A 82 4.76 -4.32 -1.78
C MET A 82 4.96 -3.08 -0.90
N VAL A 83 6.20 -2.67 -0.64
CA VAL A 83 6.49 -1.43 0.11
C VAL A 83 5.97 -0.21 -0.63
N GLU A 84 6.18 -0.16 -1.95
CA GLU A 84 5.71 0.93 -2.81
C GLU A 84 4.17 1.00 -2.82
N ALA A 85 3.48 -0.14 -2.86
CA ALA A 85 2.02 -0.18 -2.81
C ALA A 85 1.43 0.39 -1.50
N HIS A 86 2.12 0.24 -0.36
CA HIS A 86 1.68 0.81 0.94
C HIS A 86 1.61 2.34 0.95
N PHE A 87 2.30 3.01 0.02
CA PHE A 87 2.26 4.46 -0.12
C PHE A 87 1.60 4.90 -1.42
N GLY A 88 2.00 4.32 -2.56
CA GLY A 88 1.52 4.74 -3.88
C GLY A 88 0.03 4.48 -4.11
N VAL A 89 -0.53 3.39 -3.57
CA VAL A 89 -1.99 3.14 -3.67
C VAL A 89 -2.77 4.22 -2.89
N PRO A 90 -2.50 4.48 -1.59
CA PRO A 90 -3.22 5.54 -0.89
C PRO A 90 -2.86 6.96 -1.34
N MET A 91 -1.69 7.20 -1.93
CA MET A 91 -1.36 8.48 -2.58
C MET A 91 -2.23 8.73 -3.82
N ALA A 92 -2.77 7.70 -4.47
CA ALA A 92 -3.79 7.86 -5.50
C ALA A 92 -5.18 8.19 -4.91
N GLY A 93 -5.34 8.08 -3.58
CA GLY A 93 -6.62 8.08 -2.87
C GLY A 93 -7.26 6.70 -2.71
N ALA A 94 -6.64 5.66 -3.29
CA ALA A 94 -7.20 4.31 -3.32
C ALA A 94 -6.89 3.50 -2.06
N VAL A 95 -7.63 2.40 -1.87
CA VAL A 95 -7.51 1.49 -0.73
C VAL A 95 -6.63 0.30 -1.11
N LEU A 96 -5.56 0.06 -0.34
CA LEU A 96 -4.69 -1.10 -0.55
C LEU A 96 -5.33 -2.37 0.02
N ASN A 97 -5.65 -3.34 -0.84
CA ASN A 97 -6.12 -4.66 -0.42
C ASN A 97 -5.01 -5.70 -0.54
N ALA A 98 -4.31 -5.98 0.56
CA ALA A 98 -3.24 -6.97 0.56
C ALA A 98 -3.79 -8.38 0.79
N LEU A 99 -3.77 -9.18 -0.27
CA LEU A 99 -4.33 -10.51 -0.28
C LEU A 99 -3.33 -11.52 0.31
N ASN A 100 -3.84 -12.47 1.09
CA ASN A 100 -3.03 -13.55 1.63
C ASN A 100 -2.66 -14.53 0.51
N THR A 101 -1.36 -14.62 0.22
CA THR A 101 -0.81 -15.40 -0.90
C THR A 101 -0.94 -16.92 -0.72
N ARG A 102 -1.38 -17.39 0.45
CA ARG A 102 -1.60 -18.81 0.77
C ARG A 102 -3.05 -19.27 0.59
N LEU A 103 -3.96 -18.38 0.20
CA LEU A 103 -5.37 -18.72 0.00
C LEU A 103 -5.59 -19.44 -1.33
N ASP A 104 -6.66 -20.23 -1.38
CA ASP A 104 -7.10 -20.89 -2.60
C ASP A 104 -7.73 -19.89 -3.61
N PRO A 105 -7.81 -20.26 -4.89
CA PRO A 105 -8.40 -19.40 -5.92
C PRO A 105 -9.83 -18.94 -5.63
N GLU A 106 -10.65 -19.78 -5.00
CA GLU A 106 -12.04 -19.49 -4.63
C GLU A 106 -12.12 -18.33 -3.62
N ALA A 107 -11.30 -18.36 -2.57
CA ALA A 107 -11.23 -17.30 -1.58
C ALA A 107 -10.67 -16.00 -2.18
N ILE A 108 -9.66 -16.09 -3.06
CA ILE A 108 -9.14 -14.92 -3.77
C ILE A 108 -10.21 -14.31 -4.68
N ALA A 109 -10.94 -15.12 -5.45
CA ALA A 109 -12.01 -14.64 -6.33
C ALA A 109 -13.11 -13.93 -5.52
N PHE A 110 -13.52 -14.53 -4.40
CA PHE A 110 -14.46 -13.90 -3.47
C PHE A 110 -13.94 -12.55 -2.96
N MET A 111 -12.67 -12.47 -2.54
CA MET A 111 -12.07 -11.25 -2.00
C MET A 111 -11.93 -10.15 -3.06
N LEU A 112 -11.62 -10.49 -4.31
CA LEU A 112 -11.57 -9.54 -5.42
C LEU A 112 -12.95 -8.93 -5.71
N ASP A 113 -13.99 -9.76 -5.69
CA ASP A 113 -15.37 -9.29 -5.96
C ASP A 113 -15.96 -8.55 -4.76
N HIS A 114 -15.83 -9.08 -3.55
CA HIS A 114 -16.33 -8.44 -2.33
C HIS A 114 -15.59 -7.13 -2.02
N GLY A 115 -14.29 -7.06 -2.34
CA GLY A 115 -13.49 -5.85 -2.16
C GLY A 115 -13.63 -4.86 -3.32
N GLU A 116 -14.43 -5.18 -4.33
CA GLU A 116 -14.63 -4.38 -5.54
C GLU A 116 -13.30 -3.91 -6.15
N ALA A 117 -12.33 -4.83 -6.25
CA ALA A 117 -11.02 -4.51 -6.80
C ALA A 117 -11.16 -3.94 -8.21
N LYS A 118 -10.40 -2.88 -8.52
CA LYS A 118 -10.26 -2.30 -9.87
C LYS A 118 -8.93 -2.65 -10.52
N ALA A 119 -7.91 -2.92 -9.71
CA ALA A 119 -6.62 -3.40 -10.18
C ALA A 119 -6.09 -4.52 -9.29
N VAL A 120 -5.22 -5.35 -9.86
CA VAL A 120 -4.44 -6.36 -9.13
C VAL A 120 -2.98 -6.24 -9.55
N ILE A 121 -2.09 -6.05 -8.57
CA ILE A 121 -0.64 -6.16 -8.75
C ILE A 121 -0.22 -7.53 -8.24
N VAL A 122 0.42 -8.35 -9.08
CA VAL A 122 0.67 -9.76 -8.77
C VAL A 122 2.12 -10.14 -9.01
N ASP A 123 2.67 -10.90 -8.08
CA ASP A 123 4.00 -11.49 -8.21
C ASP A 123 4.00 -12.71 -9.14
N PRO A 124 5.08 -12.94 -9.90
CA PRO A 124 5.29 -14.13 -10.72
C PRO A 124 4.90 -15.45 -10.04
N GLU A 125 5.22 -15.59 -8.75
CA GLU A 125 4.94 -16.81 -7.97
C GLU A 125 3.43 -17.08 -7.85
N PHE A 126 2.60 -16.04 -7.80
CA PHE A 126 1.17 -16.14 -7.52
C PHE A 126 0.28 -15.94 -8.75
N ALA A 127 0.86 -15.59 -9.91
CA ALA A 127 0.14 -15.43 -11.16
C ALA A 127 -0.72 -16.65 -11.56
N PRO A 128 -0.27 -17.92 -11.42
CA PRO A 128 -1.12 -19.09 -11.73
C PRO A 128 -2.35 -19.22 -10.81
N THR A 129 -2.22 -18.87 -9.53
CA THR A 129 -3.33 -18.86 -8.58
C THR A 129 -4.31 -17.76 -8.91
N LEU A 130 -3.81 -16.55 -9.21
CA LEU A 130 -4.65 -15.43 -9.64
C LEU A 130 -5.40 -15.75 -10.94
N ALA A 131 -4.76 -16.37 -11.93
CA ALA A 131 -5.40 -16.77 -13.17
C ALA A 131 -6.63 -17.67 -12.94
N LYS A 132 -6.51 -18.63 -12.02
CA LYS A 132 -7.63 -19.49 -11.61
C LYS A 132 -8.71 -18.69 -10.88
N ALA A 133 -8.34 -17.78 -9.98
CA ALA A 133 -9.27 -16.95 -9.25
C ALA A 133 -10.07 -16.02 -10.18
N LEU A 134 -9.43 -15.44 -11.19
CA LEU A 134 -10.08 -14.59 -12.19
C LEU A 134 -11.18 -15.32 -12.95
N ALA A 135 -11.00 -16.61 -13.24
CA ALA A 135 -12.01 -17.44 -13.88
C ALA A 135 -13.20 -17.81 -12.97
N LEU A 136 -13.04 -17.67 -11.65
CA LEU A 136 -14.05 -17.98 -10.64
C LEU A 136 -14.81 -16.73 -10.15
N ARG A 137 -14.38 -15.53 -10.56
CA ARG A 137 -15.08 -14.27 -10.26
C ARG A 137 -16.50 -14.31 -10.79
N GLN A 138 -17.42 -13.79 -9.99
CA GLN A 138 -18.81 -13.55 -10.35
C GLN A 138 -18.98 -12.17 -10.99
N SER A 139 -18.17 -11.20 -10.59
CA SER A 139 -18.15 -9.87 -11.20
C SER A 139 -17.55 -9.90 -12.60
N THR A 140 -18.23 -9.28 -13.56
CA THR A 140 -17.75 -9.09 -14.94
C THR A 140 -16.98 -7.77 -15.13
N THR A 141 -16.84 -6.97 -14.07
CA THR A 141 -16.08 -5.72 -14.13
C THR A 141 -14.62 -6.01 -14.49
N PRO A 142 -14.07 -5.36 -15.53
CA PRO A 142 -12.67 -5.50 -15.91
C PRO A 142 -11.73 -5.15 -14.75
N LEU A 143 -10.66 -5.93 -14.61
CA LEU A 143 -9.57 -5.65 -13.68
C LEU A 143 -8.34 -5.20 -14.47
N LEU A 144 -7.70 -4.13 -14.04
CA LEU A 144 -6.36 -3.79 -14.48
C LEU A 144 -5.37 -4.76 -13.81
N LEU A 145 -4.75 -5.63 -14.61
CA LEU A 145 -3.79 -6.62 -14.11
C LEU A 145 -2.36 -6.16 -14.41
N ILE A 146 -1.53 -6.11 -13.38
CA ILE A 146 -0.15 -5.60 -13.42
C ILE A 146 0.78 -6.70 -12.89
N ASP A 147 1.64 -7.22 -13.75
CA ASP A 147 2.58 -8.28 -13.40
C ASP A 147 3.89 -7.70 -12.87
N VAL A 148 4.32 -8.13 -11.68
CA VAL A 148 5.66 -7.84 -11.17
C VAL A 148 6.69 -8.73 -11.85
N GLU A 149 7.91 -8.22 -11.97
CA GLU A 149 9.07 -9.00 -12.38
C GLU A 149 10.07 -9.00 -11.21
N ASP A 150 10.42 -10.17 -10.68
CA ASP A 150 11.40 -10.29 -9.59
C ASP A 150 12.64 -11.07 -10.05
N ALA A 151 13.76 -10.36 -10.23
CA ALA A 151 15.03 -10.94 -10.63
C ALA A 151 15.60 -11.94 -9.59
N VAL A 152 15.18 -11.86 -8.31
CA VAL A 152 15.61 -12.78 -7.25
C VAL A 152 14.90 -14.12 -7.36
N TYR A 153 13.63 -14.14 -7.77
CA TYR A 153 12.80 -15.35 -7.84
C TYR A 153 12.78 -15.97 -9.24
N GLY A 154 13.08 -15.18 -10.27
CA GLY A 154 13.13 -15.61 -11.67
C GLY A 154 11.84 -15.31 -12.45
N PRO A 155 11.78 -15.74 -13.73
CA PRO A 155 10.66 -15.41 -14.59
C PRO A 155 9.38 -16.13 -14.17
N ALA A 156 8.24 -15.48 -14.42
CA ALA A 156 6.93 -16.08 -14.18
C ALA A 156 6.71 -17.31 -15.06
N SER A 157 6.02 -18.31 -14.50
CA SER A 157 5.52 -19.46 -15.27
C SER A 157 4.33 -19.08 -16.17
N GLN A 158 3.67 -17.95 -15.86
CA GLN A 158 2.53 -17.43 -16.58
C GLN A 158 2.44 -15.91 -16.37
N THR A 159 2.06 -15.19 -17.42
CA THR A 159 1.69 -13.76 -17.41
C THR A 159 0.16 -13.66 -17.35
N VAL A 160 -0.37 -12.75 -16.52
CA VAL A 160 -1.81 -12.47 -16.42
C VAL A 160 -2.13 -11.01 -16.71
N GLY A 161 -1.17 -10.12 -16.50
CA GLY A 161 -1.22 -8.69 -16.74
C GLY A 161 -1.12 -8.30 -18.20
N SER A 162 -1.62 -7.10 -18.50
CA SER A 162 -1.42 -6.42 -19.79
C SER A 162 -0.20 -5.48 -19.78
N THR A 163 0.39 -5.25 -18.60
CA THR A 163 1.58 -4.44 -18.38
C THR A 163 2.41 -5.03 -17.24
N THR A 164 3.71 -4.74 -17.24
CA THR A 164 4.57 -5.03 -16.08
C THR A 164 4.51 -3.88 -15.07
N TYR A 165 4.86 -4.17 -13.81
CA TYR A 165 4.91 -3.21 -12.72
C TYR A 165 5.89 -2.07 -13.01
N GLU A 166 7.10 -2.41 -13.47
CA GLU A 166 8.12 -1.40 -13.80
C GLU A 166 7.67 -0.50 -14.95
N ALA A 167 7.03 -1.04 -15.99
CA ALA A 167 6.46 -0.24 -17.08
C ALA A 167 5.30 0.65 -16.60
N PHE A 168 4.46 0.13 -15.71
CA PHE A 168 3.33 0.88 -15.14
C PHE A 168 3.80 2.04 -14.26
N VAL A 169 4.78 1.80 -13.38
CA VAL A 169 5.41 2.85 -12.56
C VAL A 169 6.15 3.85 -13.46
N ALA A 170 6.94 3.40 -14.44
CA ALA A 170 7.66 4.32 -15.34
C ALA A 170 6.72 5.24 -16.15
N GLY A 171 5.47 4.83 -16.38
CA GLY A 171 4.45 5.65 -17.03
C GLY A 171 3.90 6.80 -16.17
N GLY A 172 4.16 6.80 -14.87
CA GLY A 172 3.66 7.80 -13.92
C GLY A 172 4.58 9.01 -13.77
N ASP A 173 4.01 10.11 -13.27
CA ASP A 173 4.77 11.33 -12.99
C ASP A 173 5.53 11.23 -11.65
N PRO A 174 6.88 11.31 -11.64
CA PRO A 174 7.66 11.30 -10.41
C PRO A 174 7.48 12.53 -9.54
N GLN A 175 6.85 13.60 -10.05
CA GLN A 175 6.51 14.81 -9.32
C GLN A 175 5.01 14.92 -9.01
N PHE A 176 4.24 13.84 -9.19
CA PHE A 176 2.81 13.83 -8.95
C PHE A 176 2.46 14.40 -7.57
N ALA A 177 1.64 15.44 -7.58
CA ALA A 177 1.17 16.15 -6.39
C ALA A 177 -0.03 15.41 -5.79
N TRP A 178 0.27 14.36 -5.01
CA TRP A 178 -0.74 13.67 -4.22
C TRP A 178 -1.20 14.55 -3.04
N GLU A 179 -2.38 14.26 -2.52
CA GLU A 179 -2.99 15.02 -1.42
C GLU A 179 -3.25 14.10 -0.22
N LEU A 180 -3.24 14.66 0.99
CA LEU A 180 -3.72 13.97 2.18
C LEU A 180 -5.24 13.73 2.06
N PRO A 181 -5.79 12.68 2.70
CA PRO A 181 -7.23 12.46 2.69
C PRO A 181 -7.95 13.61 3.38
N GLU A 182 -9.09 14.06 2.87
CA GLU A 182 -9.87 15.14 3.51
C GLU A 182 -10.31 14.75 4.93
N ASP A 183 -10.64 13.48 5.14
CA ASP A 183 -10.97 12.90 6.44
C ASP A 183 -9.99 11.79 6.79
N GLU A 184 -9.37 11.88 7.96
CA GLU A 184 -8.46 10.85 8.48
C GLU A 184 -9.18 9.52 8.83
N TRP A 185 -10.52 9.49 8.75
CA TRP A 185 -11.35 8.29 8.79
C TRP A 185 -11.51 7.59 7.44
N ASP A 186 -11.07 8.21 6.34
CA ASP A 186 -11.04 7.56 5.02
C ASP A 186 -10.20 6.26 5.08
N ALA A 187 -10.61 5.27 4.29
CA ALA A 187 -9.95 3.97 4.23
C ALA A 187 -8.57 4.07 3.58
N ILE A 188 -7.56 3.49 4.21
CA ILE A 188 -6.19 3.38 3.66
C ILE A 188 -5.87 1.96 3.20
N ALA A 189 -6.43 0.96 3.87
CA ALA A 189 -6.21 -0.45 3.54
C ALA A 189 -7.44 -1.31 3.85
N LEU A 190 -7.60 -2.37 3.07
CA LEU A 190 -8.57 -3.44 3.27
C LEU A 190 -7.79 -4.73 3.53
N ASN A 191 -8.17 -5.45 4.58
CA ASN A 191 -7.63 -6.74 4.94
C ASN A 191 -8.75 -7.76 4.98
N TYR A 192 -8.42 -9.05 4.95
CA TYR A 192 -9.39 -10.11 5.18
C TYR A 192 -8.96 -11.06 6.28
N THR A 193 -9.94 -11.53 7.04
CA THR A 193 -9.78 -12.59 8.03
C THR A 193 -10.77 -13.72 7.73
N SER A 194 -10.35 -14.96 7.95
CA SER A 194 -11.18 -16.15 7.73
C SER A 194 -12.46 -16.13 8.59
N GLY A 195 -12.46 -15.38 9.71
CA GLY A 195 -13.55 -15.41 10.67
C GLY A 195 -13.76 -16.80 11.29
N THR A 196 -14.71 -16.91 12.22
CA THR A 196 -15.02 -18.19 12.88
C THR A 196 -16.07 -19.02 12.13
N THR A 197 -16.80 -18.41 11.19
CA THR A 197 -17.79 -19.04 10.30
C THR A 197 -17.93 -18.25 8.99
N GLY A 198 -18.17 -18.96 7.88
CA GLY A 198 -18.53 -18.40 6.58
C GLY A 198 -17.37 -17.84 5.74
N ASN A 199 -17.71 -17.04 4.73
CA ASN A 199 -16.73 -16.39 3.86
C ASN A 199 -15.82 -15.40 4.63
N PRO A 200 -14.61 -15.11 4.11
CA PRO A 200 -13.72 -14.13 4.70
C PRO A 200 -14.40 -12.77 4.93
N LYS A 201 -14.06 -12.10 6.03
CA LYS A 201 -14.63 -10.79 6.40
C LYS A 201 -13.61 -9.70 6.10
N GLY A 202 -14.05 -8.65 5.40
CA GLY A 202 -13.26 -7.45 5.15
C GLY A 202 -13.07 -6.63 6.43
N VAL A 203 -11.83 -6.24 6.71
CA VAL A 203 -11.42 -5.40 7.83
C VAL A 203 -10.74 -4.16 7.27
N VAL A 204 -11.40 -3.03 7.40
CA VAL A 204 -10.94 -1.74 6.86
C VAL A 204 -10.10 -1.00 7.90
N TYR A 205 -8.93 -0.53 7.49
CA TYR A 205 -8.13 0.42 8.24
C TYR A 205 -8.35 1.81 7.70
N HIS A 206 -8.42 2.79 8.60
CA HIS A 206 -8.45 4.20 8.23
C HIS A 206 -7.10 4.87 8.45
N HIS A 207 -6.88 6.01 7.80
CA HIS A 207 -5.60 6.75 7.84
C HIS A 207 -5.13 7.07 9.27
N ARG A 208 -6.02 7.59 10.13
CA ARG A 208 -5.71 7.92 11.54
C ARG A 208 -5.24 6.69 12.33
N GLY A 209 -5.89 5.55 12.12
CA GLY A 209 -5.59 4.30 12.83
C GLY A 209 -4.22 3.77 12.44
N ALA A 210 -3.94 3.75 11.13
CA ALA A 210 -2.64 3.37 10.59
C ALA A 210 -1.51 4.30 11.08
N TYR A 211 -1.74 5.62 11.06
CA TYR A 211 -0.80 6.61 11.60
C TYR A 211 -0.51 6.36 13.08
N SER A 212 -1.57 6.20 13.89
CA SER A 212 -1.45 6.03 15.35
C SER A 212 -0.71 4.74 15.69
N ASN A 213 -1.03 3.64 15.00
CA ASN A 213 -0.35 2.36 15.20
C ASN A 213 1.11 2.42 14.76
N ALA A 214 1.42 3.10 13.65
CA ALA A 214 2.79 3.25 13.19
C ALA A 214 3.67 3.98 14.21
N ILE A 215 3.14 5.03 14.88
CA ILE A 215 3.81 5.71 15.99
C ILE A 215 3.88 4.84 17.24
N SER A 216 2.80 4.11 17.57
CA SER A 216 2.78 3.18 18.70
C SER A 216 3.88 2.12 18.57
N ASN A 217 4.10 1.57 17.38
CA ASN A 217 5.20 0.63 17.12
C ASN A 217 6.57 1.23 17.45
N VAL A 218 6.80 2.52 17.12
CA VAL A 218 8.07 3.19 17.46
C VAL A 218 8.28 3.23 18.97
N LEU A 219 7.24 3.54 19.72
CA LEU A 219 7.31 3.67 21.17
C LEU A 219 7.47 2.31 21.85
N GLU A 220 6.65 1.33 21.49
CA GLU A 220 6.62 0.02 22.14
C GLU A 220 7.90 -0.79 21.87
N TRP A 221 8.50 -0.63 20.70
CA TRP A 221 9.73 -1.35 20.33
C TRP A 221 11.01 -0.58 20.68
N ASP A 222 10.89 0.61 21.28
CA ASP A 222 12.00 1.56 21.45
C ASP A 222 12.79 1.75 20.13
N MET A 223 12.06 1.82 19.01
CA MET A 223 12.69 1.69 17.69
C MET A 223 13.68 2.84 17.46
N PRO A 224 14.98 2.54 17.26
CA PRO A 224 15.98 3.58 17.09
C PRO A 224 15.72 4.35 15.79
N LYS A 225 16.28 5.55 15.72
CA LYS A 225 16.26 6.31 14.47
C LYS A 225 17.14 5.55 13.49
N HIS A 226 16.68 5.42 12.25
CA HIS A 226 17.39 4.68 11.22
C HIS A 226 17.57 3.19 11.51
N ALA A 227 16.56 2.58 12.13
CA ALA A 227 16.53 1.14 12.38
C ALA A 227 16.72 0.34 11.07
N VAL A 228 17.41 -0.80 11.20
CA VAL A 228 17.47 -1.83 10.15
C VAL A 228 16.42 -2.88 10.53
N TYR A 229 15.38 -3.02 9.72
CA TYR A 229 14.23 -3.87 9.96
C TYR A 229 14.23 -5.06 9.00
N LEU A 230 14.36 -6.27 9.55
CA LEU A 230 14.31 -7.49 8.77
C LEU A 230 12.87 -7.98 8.61
N TRP A 231 12.38 -8.01 7.37
CA TRP A 231 11.05 -8.49 7.01
C TRP A 231 10.93 -10.01 7.07
N THR A 232 10.67 -10.56 8.25
CA THR A 232 10.45 -12.02 8.45
C THR A 232 8.98 -12.44 8.39
N LEU A 233 8.06 -11.51 8.65
CA LEU A 233 6.61 -11.75 8.61
C LEU A 233 6.01 -11.19 7.30
N PRO A 234 4.96 -11.82 6.75
CA PRO A 234 4.36 -11.36 5.49
C PRO A 234 3.73 -9.97 5.64
N MET A 235 4.08 -9.05 4.74
CA MET A 235 3.54 -7.69 4.70
C MET A 235 2.03 -7.69 4.42
N PHE A 236 1.46 -8.71 3.78
CA PHE A 236 -0.01 -8.75 3.61
C PHE A 236 -0.77 -9.01 4.93
N HIS A 237 -0.11 -9.57 5.96
CA HIS A 237 -0.81 -9.98 7.17
C HIS A 237 -1.07 -8.78 8.10
N CYS A 238 -2.35 -8.45 8.30
CA CYS A 238 -2.82 -7.20 8.96
C CYS A 238 -2.10 -5.96 8.41
N ASN A 239 -2.01 -5.90 7.08
CA ASN A 239 -1.16 -5.08 6.22
C ASN A 239 0.06 -4.49 6.91
N GLY A 240 1.00 -5.41 7.15
CA GLY A 240 2.33 -5.20 7.67
C GLY A 240 2.37 -4.75 9.13
N TRP A 241 1.28 -4.86 9.89
CA TRP A 241 1.13 -4.29 11.23
C TRP A 241 1.53 -2.80 11.29
N CYS A 242 1.32 -2.09 10.17
CA CYS A 242 1.78 -0.72 9.95
C CYS A 242 3.30 -0.51 9.93
N PHE A 243 4.13 -1.56 9.95
CA PHE A 243 5.59 -1.42 9.90
C PHE A 243 6.12 -0.76 8.61
N PRO A 244 5.51 -0.90 7.41
CA PRO A 244 6.01 -0.17 6.24
C PRO A 244 5.97 1.35 6.48
N TRP A 245 4.93 1.82 7.17
CA TRP A 245 4.80 3.20 7.62
C TRP A 245 5.71 3.53 8.83
N THR A 246 5.85 2.62 9.81
CA THR A 246 6.76 2.79 10.96
C THR A 246 8.22 2.97 10.53
N VAL A 247 8.70 2.14 9.61
CA VAL A 247 10.09 2.18 9.11
C VAL A 247 10.35 3.50 8.40
N ALA A 248 9.38 3.98 7.60
CA ALA A 248 9.43 5.32 7.00
C ALA A 248 9.48 6.44 8.04
N ALA A 249 8.67 6.36 9.10
CA ALA A 249 8.66 7.36 10.19
C ALA A 249 10.03 7.49 10.88
N ARG A 250 10.80 6.39 10.93
CA ARG A 250 12.16 6.32 11.50
C ARG A 250 13.29 6.48 10.48
N ALA A 251 12.98 6.67 9.19
CA ALA A 251 13.98 6.70 8.13
C ALA A 251 14.93 5.47 8.20
N GLY A 252 14.32 4.31 8.48
CA GLY A 252 14.98 3.01 8.52
C GLY A 252 15.06 2.35 7.15
N VAL A 253 15.52 1.09 7.13
CA VAL A 253 15.65 0.23 5.94
C VAL A 253 15.22 -1.18 6.26
#